data_AF-A0A7Y2DVV3-F1
#
_entry.id   AF-A0A7Y2DVV3-F1
#
_cell.length_a   1.000
_cell.length_b   1.000
_cell.length_c   1.000
_cell.angle_alpha   90.00
_cell.angle_beta   90.00
_cell.angle_gamma   90.00
#
_symmetry.space_group_name_H-M   'P 1'
#
loop_
_entity.id
_entity.type
_entity.pdbx_description
1 polymer ?
#
loop_
_entity_poly.entity_id
_entity_poly.type
_entity_poly.pdbx_seq_one_letter_code
_entity_poly.pdbx_strand_id
1 'polypeptide(L)'
;MKNLWILFGFIFVMSFATLLWIGTEIFREAPPIPTQVVTTDGKVLIAEGEISNGQNVWQALGGMQVGSIWGHGSYVAPDWTADYLHREAVYVLDSLSNKELGKDYASLESKDKAAVRQQMQDMLRTNTFDAASRKLTIDPVRA
;
A
#
# COMPACT_ATOMS: atom_id res chain seq x y z
N MET A 1 50.51 -10.35 0.04
CA MET A 1 49.68 -9.75 -1.03
C MET A 1 48.68 -10.73 -1.65
N LYS A 2 49.08 -11.92 -2.15
CA LYS A 2 48.15 -12.89 -2.79
C LYS A 2 46.93 -13.24 -1.93
N ASN A 3 47.13 -13.54 -0.64
CA ASN A 3 46.03 -13.88 0.28
C ASN A 3 45.04 -12.74 0.50
N LEU A 4 45.50 -11.48 0.45
CA LEU A 4 44.63 -10.30 0.57
C LEU A 4 43.76 -10.13 -0.67
N TRP A 5 44.31 -10.36 -1.86
CA TRP A 5 43.55 -10.33 -3.11
C TRP A 5 42.53 -11.47 -3.21
N ILE A 6 42.86 -12.66 -2.69
CA ILE A 6 41.90 -13.77 -2.59
C ILE A 6 40.75 -13.41 -1.64
N LEU A 7 41.08 -12.89 -0.44
CA LEU A 7 40.06 -12.45 0.51
C LEU A 7 39.17 -11.34 -0.06
N PHE A 8 39.76 -10.35 -0.73
CA PHE A 8 39.03 -9.29 -1.41
C PHE A 8 38.09 -9.84 -2.49
N GLY A 9 38.59 -10.72 -3.36
CA GLY A 9 37.78 -11.39 -4.38
C GLY A 9 36.62 -12.18 -3.78
N PHE A 10 36.88 -12.91 -2.69
CA PHE A 10 35.86 -13.64 -1.95
C PHE A 10 34.76 -12.72 -1.40
N ILE A 11 35.13 -11.61 -0.75
CA ILE A 11 34.18 -10.62 -0.23
C ILE A 11 33.31 -10.09 -1.38
N PHE A 12 33.92 -9.70 -2.51
CA PHE A 12 33.19 -9.22 -3.67
C PHE A 12 32.18 -10.24 -4.20
N VAL A 13 32.64 -11.48 -4.43
CA VAL A 13 31.77 -12.55 -4.95
C VAL A 13 30.59 -12.80 -4.01
N MET A 14 30.84 -12.90 -2.70
CA MET A 14 29.78 -13.14 -1.72
C MET A 14 28.82 -11.95 -1.59
N SER A 15 29.32 -10.71 -1.61
CA SER A 15 28.46 -9.51 -1.59
C SER A 15 27.57 -9.43 -2.82
N PHE A 16 28.12 -9.65 -4.02
CA PHE A 16 27.32 -9.63 -5.25
C PHE A 16 26.34 -10.80 -5.35
N ALA A 17 26.74 -12.00 -4.91
CA ALA A 17 25.83 -13.13 -4.83
C ALA A 17 24.64 -12.83 -3.92
N THR A 18 24.89 -12.21 -2.76
CA THR A 18 23.83 -11.80 -1.82
C THR A 18 22.92 -10.72 -2.44
N LEU A 19 23.50 -9.70 -3.08
CA LEU A 19 22.76 -8.63 -3.74
C LEU A 19 21.85 -9.16 -4.85
N LEU A 20 22.37 -10.05 -5.71
CA LEU A 20 21.60 -10.64 -6.80
C LEU A 20 20.48 -11.53 -6.27
N TRP A 21 20.76 -12.34 -5.25
CA TRP A 21 19.74 -13.18 -4.63
C TRP A 21 18.60 -12.36 -4.03
N ILE A 22 18.91 -11.36 -3.19
CA ILE A 22 17.89 -10.48 -2.61
C ILE A 22 17.15 -9.71 -3.71
N GLY A 23 17.86 -9.22 -4.73
CA GLY A 23 17.24 -8.55 -5.88
C GLY A 23 16.21 -9.43 -6.59
N THR A 24 16.52 -10.71 -6.83
CA THR A 24 15.56 -11.63 -7.44
C THR A 24 14.34 -11.89 -6.55
N GLU A 25 14.52 -11.91 -5.24
CA GLU A 25 13.41 -12.09 -4.30
C GLU A 25 12.49 -10.87 -4.26
N ILE A 26 13.06 -9.66 -4.29
CA ILE A 26 12.30 -8.41 -4.40
C ILE A 26 11.40 -8.41 -5.65
N PHE A 27 11.90 -8.89 -6.80
CA PHE A 27 11.09 -8.96 -8.02
C PHE A 27 9.94 -9.98 -7.94
N ARG A 28 10.12 -11.07 -7.18
CA ARG A 28 9.10 -12.12 -7.04
C ARG A 28 8.02 -11.75 -6.03
N GLU A 29 8.43 -11.15 -4.93
CA GLU A 29 7.58 -10.83 -3.77
C GLU A 29 7.08 -9.37 -3.79
N ALA A 30 7.38 -8.60 -4.85
CA ALA A 30 6.87 -7.25 -5.00
C ALA A 30 5.32 -7.24 -4.98
N PRO A 31 4.69 -6.24 -4.31
CA PRO A 31 3.25 -6.11 -4.33
C PRO A 31 2.71 -6.04 -5.78
N PRO A 32 1.79 -6.93 -6.18
CA PRO A 32 1.28 -6.94 -7.55
C PRO A 32 0.40 -5.71 -7.80
N ILE A 33 0.61 -5.04 -8.93
CA ILE A 33 -0.29 -3.98 -9.40
C ILE A 33 -1.53 -4.64 -10.01
N PRO A 34 -2.73 -4.39 -9.47
CA PRO A 34 -3.96 -4.94 -10.02
C PRO A 34 -4.28 -4.31 -11.38
N THR A 35 -4.89 -5.09 -12.27
CA THR A 35 -5.41 -4.60 -13.55
C THR A 35 -6.67 -3.76 -13.34
N GLN A 36 -7.42 -4.00 -12.27
CA GLN A 36 -8.64 -3.27 -11.96
C GLN A 36 -8.92 -3.32 -10.46
N VAL A 37 -9.48 -2.24 -9.92
CA VAL A 37 -10.09 -2.22 -8.58
C VAL A 37 -11.60 -2.12 -8.74
N VAL A 38 -12.32 -3.09 -8.19
CA VAL A 38 -13.78 -3.19 -8.25
C VAL A 38 -14.35 -3.33 -6.85
N THR A 39 -15.59 -2.90 -6.67
CA THR A 39 -16.35 -3.18 -5.44
C THR A 39 -16.98 -4.57 -5.49
N THR A 40 -17.39 -5.10 -4.34
CA THR A 40 -18.12 -6.38 -4.27
C THR A 40 -19.48 -6.37 -4.99
N ASP A 41 -20.07 -5.19 -5.22
CA ASP A 41 -21.29 -5.01 -6.01
C ASP A 41 -21.03 -4.76 -7.52
N GLY A 42 -19.76 -4.81 -7.96
CA GLY A 42 -19.36 -4.80 -9.37
C GLY A 42 -19.08 -3.42 -9.98
N LYS A 43 -19.10 -2.33 -9.19
CA LYS A 43 -18.68 -1.01 -9.64
C LYS A 43 -17.15 -0.98 -9.85
N VAL A 44 -16.73 -0.49 -11.00
CA VAL A 44 -15.31 -0.25 -11.30
C VAL A 44 -14.89 1.09 -10.70
N LEU A 45 -13.85 1.07 -9.86
CA LEU A 45 -13.31 2.28 -9.22
C LEU A 45 -12.01 2.75 -9.87
N ILE A 46 -11.13 1.80 -10.19
CA ILE A 46 -9.88 2.07 -10.88
C ILE A 46 -9.83 1.13 -12.06
N ALA A 47 -9.85 1.69 -13.27
CA ALA A 47 -9.80 0.97 -14.52
C ALA A 47 -8.36 0.56 -14.88
N GLU A 48 -8.25 -0.29 -15.89
CA GLU A 48 -6.97 -0.76 -16.39
C GLU A 48 -6.07 0.39 -16.86
N GLY A 49 -4.81 0.36 -16.43
CA GLY A 49 -3.81 1.36 -16.77
C GLY A 49 -3.89 2.66 -15.97
N GLU A 50 -4.98 2.95 -15.24
CA GLU A 50 -5.12 4.20 -14.48
C GLU A 50 -4.06 4.34 -13.38
N ILE A 51 -3.68 3.25 -12.71
CA ILE A 51 -2.59 3.26 -11.70
C ILE A 51 -1.27 3.69 -12.34
N SER A 52 -0.90 3.08 -13.47
CA SER A 52 0.34 3.41 -14.19
C SER A 52 0.32 4.84 -14.74
N ASN A 53 -0.82 5.29 -15.24
CA ASN A 53 -1.01 6.67 -15.70
C ASN A 53 -0.88 7.66 -14.53
N GLY A 54 -1.48 7.37 -13.38
CA GLY A 54 -1.34 8.15 -12.16
C GLY A 54 0.11 8.24 -11.68
N GLN A 55 0.87 7.15 -11.78
CA GLN A 55 2.32 7.16 -11.49
C GLN A 55 3.07 8.11 -12.43
N ASN A 56 2.77 8.10 -13.73
CA ASN A 56 3.39 9.03 -14.69
C ASN A 56 3.06 10.50 -14.37
N VAL A 57 1.81 10.78 -13.98
CA VAL A 57 1.39 12.12 -13.55
C VAL A 57 2.14 12.54 -12.29
N TRP A 58 2.24 11.67 -11.28
CA TRP A 58 3.00 11.94 -10.06
C TRP A 58 4.48 12.27 -10.36
N GLN A 59 5.12 11.51 -11.25
CA GLN A 59 6.49 11.78 -11.70
C GLN A 59 6.60 13.15 -12.39
N ALA A 60 5.65 13.49 -13.27
CA ALA A 60 5.64 14.76 -13.99
C ALA A 60 5.43 15.98 -13.06
N LEU A 61 4.72 15.81 -11.94
CA LEU A 61 4.48 16.85 -10.95
C LEU A 61 5.66 17.05 -9.96
N GLY A 62 6.78 16.36 -10.17
CA GLY A 62 8.00 16.47 -9.34
C GLY A 62 8.25 15.28 -8.43
N GLY A 63 7.32 14.31 -8.39
CA GLY A 63 7.48 13.03 -7.72
C GLY A 63 7.92 13.17 -6.25
N MET A 64 9.06 12.54 -5.94
CA MET A 64 9.67 12.53 -4.60
C MET A 64 10.22 13.89 -4.14
N GLN A 65 10.22 14.93 -4.97
CA GLN A 65 10.64 16.27 -4.55
C GLN A 65 9.52 17.02 -3.83
N VAL A 66 8.26 16.67 -4.11
CA VAL A 66 7.09 17.35 -3.51
C VAL A 66 6.80 16.83 -2.10
N GLY A 67 6.84 15.51 -1.91
CA GLY A 67 6.67 14.83 -0.62
C GLY A 67 7.25 13.42 -0.71
N SER A 68 6.79 12.50 0.14
CA SER A 68 7.24 11.10 0.11
C SER A 68 6.14 10.10 -0.29
N ILE A 69 6.58 8.96 -0.82
CA ILE A 69 5.80 7.74 -1.04
C ILE A 69 6.61 6.61 -0.41
N TRP A 70 5.96 5.78 0.41
CA TRP A 70 6.63 4.70 1.14
C TRP A 70 7.88 5.16 1.91
N GLY A 71 7.83 6.35 2.50
CA GLY A 71 8.92 6.94 3.30
C GLY A 71 10.08 7.52 2.48
N HIS A 72 10.05 7.41 1.14
CA HIS A 72 11.09 7.94 0.27
C HIS A 72 10.61 9.22 -0.42
N GLY A 73 11.34 10.32 -0.19
CA GLY A 73 11.09 11.61 -0.83
C GLY A 73 11.48 12.78 0.05
N SER A 74 10.87 13.93 -0.20
CA SER A 74 11.11 15.15 0.56
C SER A 74 10.23 15.20 1.82
N TYR A 75 10.57 16.12 2.73
CA TYR A 75 9.95 16.22 4.06
C TYR A 75 9.10 17.47 4.26
N VAL A 76 8.77 18.17 3.17
CA VAL A 76 7.95 19.40 3.24
C VAL A 76 6.47 19.06 3.20
N ALA A 77 6.03 18.29 2.19
CA ALA A 77 4.70 17.72 2.15
C ALA A 77 4.66 16.39 2.95
N PRO A 78 3.47 15.87 3.30
CA PRO A 78 3.37 14.59 4.00
C PRO A 78 3.85 13.41 3.13
N ASP A 79 3.94 12.24 3.77
CA ASP A 79 3.96 10.98 3.05
C ASP A 79 2.56 10.68 2.51
N TRP A 80 2.39 10.67 1.20
CA TRP A 80 1.07 10.52 0.58
C TRP A 80 0.49 9.11 0.78
N THR A 81 1.33 8.08 0.95
CA THR A 81 0.83 6.74 1.27
C THR A 81 0.25 6.71 2.68
N ALA A 82 0.96 7.28 3.65
CA ALA A 82 0.51 7.33 5.03
C ALA A 82 -0.71 8.24 5.22
N ASP A 83 -0.71 9.43 4.61
CA ASP A 83 -1.82 10.38 4.70
C ASP A 83 -3.10 9.82 4.04
N TYR A 84 -2.99 9.22 2.85
CA TYR A 84 -4.13 8.57 2.20
C TYR A 84 -4.67 7.41 3.03
N LEU A 85 -3.81 6.50 3.50
CA LEU A 85 -4.22 5.35 4.32
C LEU A 85 -4.93 5.80 5.61
N HIS A 86 -4.43 6.85 6.25
CA HIS A 86 -5.06 7.41 7.45
C HIS A 86 -6.44 7.99 7.14
N ARG A 87 -6.57 8.79 6.08
CA ARG A 87 -7.84 9.40 5.67
C ARG A 87 -8.88 8.36 5.26
N GLU A 88 -8.47 7.35 4.49
CA GLU A 88 -9.33 6.22 4.13
C GLU A 88 -9.81 5.48 5.39
N ALA A 89 -8.91 5.17 6.32
CA ALA A 89 -9.27 4.49 7.55
C ALA A 89 -10.26 5.30 8.40
N VAL A 90 -10.05 6.62 8.55
CA VAL A 90 -10.98 7.52 9.25
C VAL A 90 -12.35 7.54 8.56
N TYR A 91 -12.37 7.66 7.23
CA TYR A 91 -13.60 7.63 6.45
C TYR A 91 -14.40 6.34 6.65
N VAL A 92 -13.72 5.19 6.61
CA VAL A 92 -14.36 3.88 6.85
C VAL A 92 -14.87 3.78 8.29
N LEU A 93 -14.10 4.23 9.29
CA LEU A 93 -14.52 4.22 10.70
C LEU A 93 -15.79 5.06 10.90
N ASP A 94 -15.84 6.28 10.37
CA ASP A 94 -17.01 7.15 10.49
C ASP A 94 -18.21 6.60 9.73
N SER A 95 -18.00 6.01 8.55
CA SER A 95 -19.06 5.38 7.75
C SER A 95 -19.68 4.18 8.45
N LEU A 96 -18.85 3.29 9.02
CA LEU A 96 -19.31 2.14 9.79
C LEU A 96 -20.03 2.58 11.07
N SER A 97 -19.47 3.55 11.80
CA SER A 97 -20.07 4.06 13.04
C SER A 97 -21.45 4.67 12.81
N ASN A 98 -21.58 5.49 11.76
CA ASN A 98 -22.86 6.10 11.40
C ASN A 98 -23.87 5.05 10.93
N LYS A 99 -23.44 4.05 10.15
CA LYS A 99 -24.31 2.98 9.65
C LYS A 99 -24.84 2.07 10.77
N GLU A 100 -23.99 1.69 11.72
CA GLU A 100 -24.31 0.68 12.74
C GLU A 100 -24.88 1.28 14.03
N LEU A 101 -24.43 2.48 14.40
CA LEU A 101 -24.72 3.10 15.71
C LEU A 101 -25.35 4.49 15.60
N GLY A 102 -25.46 5.06 14.39
CA GLY A 102 -26.05 6.37 14.15
C GLY A 102 -25.26 7.53 14.78
N LYS A 103 -23.95 7.35 14.98
CA LYS A 103 -23.06 8.28 15.67
C LYS A 103 -21.71 8.38 14.96
N ASP A 104 -21.07 9.54 15.04
CA ASP A 104 -19.71 9.71 14.58
C ASP A 104 -18.74 8.86 15.40
N TYR A 105 -17.69 8.32 14.77
CA TYR A 105 -16.73 7.43 15.43
C TYR A 105 -16.10 8.11 16.64
N ALA A 106 -15.82 9.42 16.56
CA ALA A 106 -15.25 10.20 17.65
C ALA A 106 -16.13 10.22 18.91
N SER A 107 -17.46 10.13 18.75
CA SER A 107 -18.44 10.20 19.84
C SER A 107 -18.78 8.84 20.48
N LEU A 108 -18.28 7.75 19.90
CA LEU A 108 -18.53 6.40 20.42
C LEU A 108 -17.84 6.13 21.76
N GLU A 109 -18.46 5.27 22.56
CA GLU A 109 -17.86 4.70 23.77
C GLU A 109 -16.67 3.80 23.41
N SER A 110 -15.75 3.61 24.34
CA SER A 110 -14.50 2.87 24.10
C SER A 110 -14.73 1.46 23.54
N LYS A 111 -15.75 0.75 24.05
CA LYS A 111 -16.14 -0.59 23.60
C LYS A 111 -16.56 -0.58 22.12
N ASP A 112 -17.41 0.35 21.73
CA ASP A 112 -17.94 0.43 20.36
C ASP A 112 -16.85 0.90 19.38
N LYS A 113 -15.98 1.83 19.81
CA LYS A 113 -14.78 2.21 19.06
C LYS A 113 -13.89 1.00 18.75
N ALA A 114 -13.68 0.12 19.73
CA ALA A 114 -12.85 -1.07 19.56
C ALA A 114 -13.46 -2.03 18.53
N ALA A 115 -14.79 -2.24 18.57
CA ALA A 115 -15.48 -3.10 17.62
C ALA A 115 -15.39 -2.58 16.18
N VAL A 116 -15.75 -1.31 15.96
CA VAL A 116 -15.70 -0.70 14.62
C VAL A 116 -14.26 -0.64 14.09
N ARG A 117 -13.28 -0.37 14.97
CA ARG A 117 -11.86 -0.41 14.59
C ARG A 117 -11.41 -1.79 14.16
N GLN A 118 -11.82 -2.84 14.87
CA GLN A 118 -11.45 -4.21 14.51
C GLN A 118 -12.02 -4.57 13.13
N GLN A 119 -13.29 -4.26 12.88
CA GLN A 119 -13.92 -4.49 11.58
C GLN A 119 -13.23 -3.74 10.43
N MET A 120 -12.86 -2.47 10.63
CA MET A 120 -12.08 -1.72 9.65
C MET A 120 -10.71 -2.34 9.42
N GLN A 121 -10.03 -2.81 10.48
CA GLN A 121 -8.73 -3.46 10.34
C GLN A 121 -8.82 -4.77 9.56
N ASP A 122 -9.83 -5.60 9.85
CA ASP A 122 -10.04 -6.86 9.14
C ASP A 122 -10.32 -6.60 7.65
N MET A 123 -11.13 -5.57 7.36
CA MET A 123 -11.43 -5.14 5.99
C MET A 123 -10.19 -4.64 5.23
N LEU A 124 -9.37 -3.77 5.83
CA LEU A 124 -8.20 -3.19 5.15
C LEU A 124 -7.02 -4.17 5.04
N ARG A 125 -6.87 -5.10 5.97
CA ARG A 125 -5.72 -6.03 6.02
C ARG A 125 -5.94 -7.33 5.26
N THR A 126 -7.20 -7.72 5.03
CA THR A 126 -7.49 -8.91 4.24
C THR A 126 -7.10 -8.67 2.79
N ASN A 127 -6.24 -9.53 2.24
CA ASN A 127 -5.86 -9.45 0.84
C ASN A 127 -6.96 -10.04 -0.04
N THR A 128 -7.59 -9.19 -0.85
CA THR A 128 -8.67 -9.54 -1.77
C THR A 128 -8.23 -9.48 -3.24
N PHE A 129 -6.92 -9.50 -3.49
CA PHE A 129 -6.35 -9.61 -4.81
C PHE A 129 -6.48 -11.05 -5.33
N ASP A 130 -7.12 -11.21 -6.48
CA ASP A 130 -7.17 -12.49 -7.18
C ASP A 130 -6.02 -12.60 -8.19
N ALA A 131 -5.13 -13.57 -8.00
CA ALA A 131 -3.96 -13.76 -8.85
C ALA A 131 -4.32 -14.20 -10.28
N ALA A 132 -5.45 -14.90 -10.47
CA ALA A 132 -5.86 -15.39 -11.78
C ALA A 132 -6.38 -14.26 -12.69
N SER A 133 -7.28 -13.42 -12.18
CA SER A 133 -7.84 -12.29 -12.92
C SER A 133 -7.05 -10.98 -12.76
N ARG A 134 -6.14 -10.92 -11.77
CA ARG A 134 -5.40 -9.72 -11.34
C ARG A 134 -6.28 -8.57 -10.84
N LYS A 135 -7.50 -8.87 -10.41
CA LYS A 135 -8.44 -7.88 -9.88
C LYS A 135 -8.33 -7.78 -8.36
N LEU A 136 -8.46 -6.56 -7.86
CA LEU A 136 -8.65 -6.29 -6.43
C LEU A 136 -10.13 -5.99 -6.18
N THR A 137 -10.75 -6.73 -5.26
CA THR A 137 -12.17 -6.53 -4.90
C THR A 137 -12.27 -5.89 -3.52
N ILE A 138 -12.92 -4.75 -3.38
CA ILE A 138 -13.05 -4.04 -2.09
C ILE A 138 -14.51 -3.88 -1.66
N ASP A 139 -14.74 -3.67 -0.36
CA ASP A 139 -16.06 -3.35 0.14
C ASP A 139 -16.59 -2.01 -0.40
N PRO A 140 -17.91 -1.88 -0.67
CA PRO A 140 -18.50 -0.63 -1.18
C PRO A 140 -18.33 0.56 -0.24
N VAL A 141 -18.08 0.33 1.05
CA VAL A 141 -17.81 1.41 2.01
C VAL A 141 -16.44 2.09 1.78
N ARG A 142 -15.55 1.50 0.97
CA ARG A 142 -14.25 2.06 0.59
C ARG A 142 -14.28 2.79 -0.76
N ALA A 143 -15.45 2.91 -1.38
CA ALA A 143 -15.68 3.40 -2.74
C ALA A 143 -16.26 4.81 -2.77
#